data_AF-A0A0D7CIB8-F1
#
_entry.id   AF-A0A0D7CIB8-F1
#
_cell.length_a   1.000
_cell.length_b   1.000
_cell.length_c   1.000
_cell.angle_alpha   90.00
_cell.angle_beta   90.00
_cell.angle_gamma   90.00
#
_symmetry.space_group_name_H-M   'P 1'
#
loop_
_entity.id
_entity.type
_entity.pdbx_description
1 polymer ?
#
loop_
_entity_poly.entity_id
_entity_poly.type
_entity_poly.pdbx_seq_one_letter_code
_entity_poly.pdbx_strand_id
1 'polypeptide(L)'
;MNEFTMPRRIFAHMEAGFVVNEGTELAQEYKQKGDVAHPGGPFGNVFAWLWEQDQDHAMSLLTDLLVAARRAAPDGHARLVLDDLLDYLPQALPDRLAPQYDLIKATAQRNVPKWFGGDPNQP
;
A
#
# COMPACT_ATOMS: atom_id res chain seq x y z
N MET A 1 22.31 -7.78 -20.91
CA MET A 1 22.09 -7.40 -19.50
C MET A 1 22.16 -8.68 -18.69
N ASN A 2 23.01 -8.74 -17.67
CA ASN A 2 23.01 -9.89 -16.76
C ASN A 2 21.78 -9.77 -15.86
N GLU A 3 20.90 -10.75 -15.93
CA GLU A 3 19.74 -10.85 -15.06
C GLU A 3 20.22 -11.20 -13.65
N PHE A 4 19.95 -10.32 -12.68
CA PHE A 4 20.26 -10.57 -11.29
C PHE A 4 19.08 -11.29 -10.63
N THR A 5 19.27 -12.55 -10.24
CA THR A 5 18.24 -13.32 -9.52
C THR A 5 18.41 -13.15 -8.01
N MET A 6 17.42 -12.54 -7.35
CA MET A 6 17.39 -12.41 -5.90
C MET A 6 16.73 -13.63 -5.25
N PRO A 7 17.33 -14.25 -4.20
CA PRO A 7 16.65 -15.30 -3.45
C PRO A 7 15.37 -14.78 -2.79
N ARG A 8 14.27 -15.53 -2.91
CA ARG A 8 12.93 -15.14 -2.42
C ARG A 8 12.91 -14.67 -0.96
N ARG A 9 13.69 -15.31 -0.08
CA ARG A 9 13.78 -14.93 1.35
C ARG A 9 14.39 -13.55 1.56
N ILE A 10 15.32 -13.13 0.71
CA ILE A 10 15.97 -11.81 0.79
C ILE A 10 14.99 -10.76 0.29
N PHE A 11 14.32 -11.03 -0.83
CA PHE A 11 13.27 -10.17 -1.36
C PHE A 11 12.18 -9.93 -0.31
N ALA A 12 11.64 -10.99 0.30
CA ALA A 12 10.60 -10.88 1.33
C ALA A 12 11.07 -10.07 2.56
N HIS A 13 12.34 -10.17 2.95
CA HIS A 13 12.87 -9.37 4.06
C HIS A 13 13.00 -7.89 3.70
N MET A 14 13.46 -7.58 2.49
CA MET A 14 13.55 -6.21 1.99
C MET A 14 12.16 -5.59 1.84
N GLU A 15 11.20 -6.33 1.29
CA GLU A 15 9.81 -5.92 1.16
C GLU A 15 9.18 -5.64 2.52
N ALA A 16 9.36 -6.52 3.51
CA ALA A 16 8.85 -6.29 4.86
C ALA A 16 9.43 -5.02 5.50
N GLY A 17 10.73 -4.78 5.36
CA GLY A 17 11.38 -3.56 5.85
C GLY A 17 10.88 -2.30 5.13
N PHE A 18 10.71 -2.39 3.81
CA PHE A 18 10.16 -1.33 2.98
C PHE A 18 8.74 -0.95 3.41
N VAL A 19 7.84 -1.93 3.54
CA VAL A 19 6.46 -1.73 4.00
C VAL A 19 6.40 -1.07 5.36
N VAL A 20 7.23 -1.52 6.32
CA VAL A 20 7.24 -0.94 7.67
C VAL A 20 7.68 0.53 7.63
N ASN A 21 8.68 0.86 6.81
CA ASN A 21 9.12 2.24 6.64
C ASN A 21 8.01 3.10 6.04
N GLU A 22 7.47 2.72 4.87
CA GLU A 22 6.42 3.46 4.17
C GLU A 22 5.15 3.58 5.03
N GLY A 23 4.76 2.53 5.75
CA GLY A 23 3.62 2.57 6.66
C GLY A 23 3.84 3.55 7.81
N THR A 24 5.06 3.61 8.36
CA THR A 24 5.38 4.58 9.42
C THR A 24 5.32 6.02 8.91
N GLU A 25 5.87 6.28 7.73
CA GLU A 25 5.79 7.60 7.08
C GLU A 25 4.33 7.99 6.80
N LEU A 26 3.55 7.07 6.23
CA LEU A 26 2.12 7.28 5.95
C LEU A 26 1.33 7.60 7.22
N ALA A 27 1.58 6.88 8.32
CA ALA A 27 0.91 7.14 9.60
C ALA A 27 1.25 8.52 10.17
N GLN A 28 2.51 8.97 10.03
CA GLN A 28 2.93 10.29 10.43
C GLN A 28 2.27 11.38 9.57
N GLU A 29 2.22 11.18 8.26
CA GLU A 29 1.58 12.10 7.33
C GLU A 29 0.08 12.24 7.60
N TYR A 30 -0.62 11.13 7.77
CA TYR A 30 -2.06 11.09 8.07
C TYR A 30 -2.39 11.90 9.33
N LYS A 31 -1.56 11.76 10.38
CA LYS A 31 -1.70 12.53 11.62
C LYS A 31 -1.46 14.03 11.42
N GLN A 32 -0.45 14.40 10.63
CA GLN A 32 -0.06 15.81 10.46
C GLN A 32 -1.00 16.57 9.53
N LYS A 33 -1.54 15.90 8.51
CA LYS A 33 -2.32 16.52 7.44
C LYS A 33 -3.84 16.39 7.59
N GLY A 34 -4.31 15.74 8.66
CA GLY A 34 -5.74 15.65 8.99
C GLY A 34 -6.47 14.69 8.06
N ASP A 35 -6.15 13.40 8.17
CA ASP A 35 -6.79 12.30 7.45
C ASP A 35 -6.44 12.18 5.96
N VAL A 36 -5.30 12.73 5.55
CA VAL A 36 -4.73 12.56 4.20
C VAL A 36 -3.72 11.42 4.20
N ALA A 37 -4.03 10.36 3.46
CA ALA A 37 -3.23 9.14 3.40
C ALA A 37 -2.46 9.03 2.08
N HIS A 38 -1.47 9.90 1.86
CA HIS A 38 -0.72 9.91 0.61
C HIS A 38 0.48 8.94 0.67
N PRO A 39 0.44 7.77 0.02
CA PRO A 39 1.63 6.93 -0.08
C PRO A 39 2.70 7.64 -0.91
N GLY A 40 3.97 7.44 -0.57
CA GLY A 40 5.08 8.07 -1.28
C GLY A 40 5.28 7.56 -2.71
N GLY A 41 5.99 8.33 -3.52
CA GLY A 41 6.44 7.90 -4.86
C GLY A 41 7.25 6.58 -4.87
N PRO A 42 8.09 6.26 -3.86
CA PRO A 42 8.72 4.95 -3.76
C PRO A 42 7.71 3.80 -3.70
N PHE A 43 6.69 3.90 -2.84
CA PHE A 43 5.57 2.95 -2.78
C PHE A 43 4.88 2.80 -4.13
N GLY A 44 4.47 3.91 -4.75
CA GLY A 44 3.75 3.86 -6.03
C GLY A 44 4.56 3.20 -7.15
N ASN A 45 5.88 3.35 -7.18
CA ASN A 45 6.74 2.68 -8.15
C ASN A 45 6.81 1.16 -7.95
N VAL A 46 6.98 0.70 -6.71
CA VAL A 46 7.02 -0.74 -6.39
C VAL A 46 5.66 -1.36 -6.64
N PHE A 47 4.58 -0.71 -6.19
CA PHE A 47 3.21 -1.13 -6.46
C PHE A 47 2.95 -1.24 -7.96
N ALA A 48 3.38 -0.25 -8.76
CA ALA A 48 3.16 -0.26 -10.19
C ALA A 48 3.89 -1.41 -10.89
N TRP A 49 5.14 -1.66 -10.49
CA TRP A 49 5.89 -2.81 -11.00
C TRP A 49 5.20 -4.13 -10.63
N LEU A 50 4.76 -4.30 -9.37
CA LEU A 50 4.02 -5.51 -8.98
C LEU A 50 2.70 -5.62 -9.73
N TRP A 51 1.94 -4.55 -9.93
CA TRP A 51 0.67 -4.59 -10.65
C TRP A 51 0.82 -5.13 -12.09
N GLU A 52 1.93 -4.80 -12.75
CA GLU A 52 2.24 -5.26 -14.11
C GLU A 52 2.70 -6.73 -14.15
N GLN A 53 3.26 -7.27 -13.07
CA GLN A 53 3.84 -8.63 -13.02
C GLN A 53 2.96 -9.65 -12.27
N ASP A 54 2.40 -9.25 -11.14
CA ASP A 54 1.61 -10.05 -10.20
C ASP A 54 0.64 -9.15 -9.41
N GLN A 55 -0.61 -9.07 -9.87
CA GLN A 55 -1.64 -8.23 -9.26
C GLN A 55 -2.01 -8.68 -7.84
N ASP A 56 -1.92 -9.98 -7.54
CA ASP A 56 -2.23 -10.50 -6.20
C ASP A 56 -1.14 -10.07 -5.20
N HIS A 57 0.12 -10.07 -5.64
CA HIS A 57 1.22 -9.51 -4.85
C HIS A 57 1.06 -8.00 -4.65
N ALA A 58 0.67 -7.24 -5.69
CA ALA A 58 0.39 -5.81 -5.55
C ALA A 58 -0.70 -5.52 -4.49
N MET A 59 -1.76 -6.34 -4.45
CA MET A 59 -2.80 -6.22 -3.43
C MET A 59 -2.30 -6.62 -2.03
N SER A 60 -1.42 -7.61 -1.95
CA SER A 60 -0.77 -8.00 -0.69
C SER A 60 0.08 -6.84 -0.15
N LEU A 61 0.89 -6.20 -1.01
CA LEU A 61 1.70 -5.04 -0.65
C LEU A 61 0.83 -3.86 -0.14
N LEU A 62 -0.29 -3.56 -0.82
CA LEU A 62 -1.22 -2.51 -0.39
C LEU A 62 -1.87 -2.83 0.96
N THR A 63 -2.24 -4.08 1.18
CA THR A 63 -2.79 -4.56 2.46
C THR A 63 -1.75 -4.42 3.56
N ASP A 64 -0.52 -4.84 3.31
CA ASP A 64 0.58 -4.79 4.26
C ASP A 64 0.94 -3.34 4.63
N LEU A 65 0.90 -2.41 3.66
CA LEU A 65 1.05 -0.97 3.91
C LEU A 65 -0.02 -0.45 4.88
N LEU A 66 -1.30 -0.75 4.61
CA LEU A 66 -2.42 -0.33 5.45
C LEU A 66 -2.27 -0.87 6.89
N VAL A 67 -1.89 -2.14 7.03
CA VAL A 67 -1.63 -2.77 8.33
C VAL A 67 -0.45 -2.10 9.04
N ALA A 68 0.67 -1.87 8.35
CA ALA A 68 1.85 -1.25 8.91
C ALA A 68 1.56 0.18 9.39
N ALA A 69 0.84 0.97 8.60
CA ALA A 69 0.45 2.33 8.96
C ALA A 69 -0.48 2.36 10.18
N ARG A 70 -1.49 1.49 10.24
CA ARG A 70 -2.35 1.37 11.43
C ARG A 70 -1.57 1.02 12.70
N ARG A 71 -0.59 0.12 12.58
CA ARG A 71 0.27 -0.27 13.72
C ARG A 71 1.21 0.85 14.15
N ALA A 72 1.68 1.67 13.23
CA ALA A 72 2.60 2.77 13.50
C ALA A 72 1.91 4.00 14.13
N ALA A 73 0.58 4.08 14.05
CA ALA A 73 -0.16 5.19 14.62
C ALA A 73 -0.26 5.09 16.17
N PRO A 74 0.20 6.11 16.91
CA PRO A 74 0.06 6.13 18.36
C PRO A 74 -1.41 6.22 18.80
N ASP A 75 -1.73 5.57 19.92
CA ASP A 75 -2.98 5.75 20.69
C ASP A 75 -4.30 5.41 19.97
N GLY A 76 -4.29 4.49 19.01
CA GLY A 76 -5.51 4.04 18.32
C GLY A 76 -6.10 5.09 17.35
N HIS A 77 -5.31 6.10 16.99
CA HIS A 77 -5.77 7.22 16.16
C HIS A 77 -5.76 6.99 14.65
N ALA A 78 -5.09 5.96 14.12
CA ALA A 78 -5.24 5.66 12.70
C ALA A 78 -6.58 4.96 12.46
N ARG A 79 -7.61 5.78 12.33
CA ARG A 79 -8.77 5.47 11.49
C ARG A 79 -8.41 5.43 10.01
N LEU A 80 -7.12 5.33 9.66
CA LEU A 80 -6.70 5.16 8.28
C LEU A 80 -7.44 3.95 7.69
N VAL A 81 -8.42 4.24 6.86
CA VAL A 81 -9.25 3.24 6.18
C VAL A 81 -8.71 2.98 4.78
N LEU A 82 -9.18 1.89 4.18
CA LEU A 82 -8.77 1.56 2.81
C LEU A 82 -9.18 2.67 1.84
N ASP A 83 -10.36 3.25 2.00
CA ASP A 83 -10.83 4.30 1.09
C ASP A 83 -9.95 5.57 1.16
N ASP A 84 -9.49 5.98 2.35
CA ASP A 84 -8.55 7.10 2.49
C ASP A 84 -7.27 6.83 1.68
N LEU A 85 -6.69 5.63 1.85
CA LEU A 85 -5.49 5.24 1.12
C LEU A 85 -5.74 5.22 -0.39
N LEU A 86 -6.88 4.67 -0.82
CA LEU A 86 -7.21 4.59 -2.23
C LEU A 86 -7.41 5.98 -2.82
N ASP A 87 -8.10 6.90 -2.16
CA ASP A 87 -8.38 8.24 -2.70
C ASP A 87 -7.10 9.05 -2.98
N TYR A 88 -6.01 8.79 -2.26
CA TYR A 88 -4.72 9.44 -2.47
C TYR A 88 -3.71 8.60 -3.25
N LEU A 89 -3.94 7.29 -3.43
CA LEU A 89 -3.07 6.41 -4.21
C LEU A 89 -2.74 6.93 -5.63
N PRO A 90 -3.66 7.54 -6.41
CA PRO A 90 -3.35 8.07 -7.74
C PRO A 90 -2.15 9.03 -7.77
N GLN A 91 -1.92 9.78 -6.70
CA GLN A 91 -0.84 10.77 -6.63
C GLN A 91 0.54 10.11 -6.44
N ALA A 92 0.57 8.88 -5.93
CA ALA A 92 1.78 8.07 -5.79
C ALA A 92 2.09 7.28 -7.07
N LEU A 93 1.05 6.94 -7.84
CA LEU A 93 1.18 6.07 -9.00
C LEU A 93 1.87 6.79 -10.17
N PRO A 94 2.74 6.08 -10.92
CA PRO A 94 3.24 6.61 -12.19
C PRO A 94 2.11 6.82 -13.21
N ASP A 95 2.22 7.86 -14.05
CA ASP A 95 1.20 8.26 -15.05
C ASP A 95 0.68 7.11 -15.92
N ARG A 96 1.53 6.13 -16.23
CA ARG A 96 1.17 4.95 -17.04
C ARG A 96 0.06 4.09 -16.42
N LEU A 97 -0.15 4.16 -15.11
CA LEU A 97 -1.23 3.46 -14.42
C LEU A 97 -2.48 4.31 -14.19
N ALA A 98 -2.45 5.61 -14.49
CA ALA A 98 -3.64 6.46 -14.34
C ALA A 98 -4.87 5.90 -15.09
N PRO A 99 -4.77 5.36 -16.32
CA PRO A 99 -5.92 4.77 -17.01
C PRO A 99 -6.45 3.47 -16.36
N GLN A 100 -5.66 2.83 -15.50
CA GLN A 100 -6.00 1.56 -14.85
C GLN A 100 -6.50 1.76 -13.41
N TYR A 101 -6.53 3.00 -12.92
CA TYR A 101 -6.78 3.27 -11.51
C TYR A 101 -8.17 2.78 -11.05
N ASP A 102 -9.21 2.89 -11.87
CA ASP A 102 -10.55 2.36 -11.53
C ASP A 102 -10.51 0.83 -11.33
N LEU A 103 -9.75 0.11 -12.15
CA LEU A 103 -9.56 -1.33 -12.01
C LEU A 103 -8.77 -1.66 -10.75
N ILE A 104 -7.72 -0.88 -10.45
CA ILE A 104 -6.92 -1.02 -9.23
C ILE A 104 -7.82 -0.82 -8.00
N LYS A 105 -8.60 0.27 -7.96
CA LYS A 105 -9.52 0.59 -6.87
C LYS A 105 -10.55 -0.52 -6.64
N ALA A 106 -11.20 -0.98 -7.72
CA ALA A 106 -12.17 -2.07 -7.64
C ALA A 106 -11.53 -3.39 -7.17
N THR A 107 -10.29 -3.67 -7.59
CA THR A 107 -9.56 -4.88 -7.19
C THR A 107 -9.20 -4.83 -5.71
N ALA A 108 -8.73 -3.69 -5.22
CA ALA A 108 -8.41 -3.47 -3.81
C ALA A 108 -9.66 -3.64 -2.93
N GLN A 109 -10.76 -2.98 -3.27
CA GLN A 109 -12.03 -3.08 -2.53
C GLN A 109 -12.56 -4.52 -2.46
N ARG A 110 -12.30 -5.34 -3.49
CA ARG A 110 -12.70 -6.76 -3.50
C ARG A 110 -11.76 -7.67 -2.70
N ASN A 111 -10.45 -7.40 -2.74
CA ASN A 111 -9.44 -8.34 -2.24
C ASN A 111 -8.98 -8.00 -0.82
N VAL A 112 -8.76 -6.72 -0.50
CA VAL A 112 -8.25 -6.29 0.82
C VAL A 112 -9.12 -6.76 1.99
N PRO A 113 -10.47 -6.71 1.95
CA PRO A 113 -11.31 -7.16 3.08
C PRO A 113 -11.05 -8.61 3.51
N LYS A 114 -10.66 -9.48 2.56
CA LYS A 114 -10.40 -10.90 2.82
C LYS A 114 -9.24 -11.10 3.80
N TRP A 115 -8.30 -10.15 3.85
CA TRP A 115 -7.13 -10.18 4.73
C TRP A 115 -7.41 -9.68 6.14
N PHE A 116 -8.44 -8.84 6.31
CA PHE A 116 -8.84 -8.30 7.60
C PHE A 116 -9.91 -9.15 8.32
N GLY A 117 -10.51 -10.13 7.62
CA GLY A 117 -11.61 -10.93 8.17
C GLY A 117 -12.89 -10.11 8.43
N GLY A 118 -13.00 -8.92 7.84
CA GLY A 118 -14.05 -7.93 8.07
C GLY A 118 -13.90 -6.72 7.15
N ASP A 119 -14.65 -5.64 7.42
CA ASP A 119 -14.61 -4.41 6.64
C ASP A 119 -13.30 -3.63 6.92
N PRO A 120 -12.39 -3.46 5.95
CA PRO A 120 -11.16 -2.71 6.14
C PRO A 120 -11.42 -1.21 6.29
N ASN A 121 -12.66 -0.74 6.14
CA ASN A 121 -13.06 0.62 6.47
C ASN A 121 -13.63 0.75 7.89
N GLN A 122 -13.62 -0.32 8.68
CA GLN A 122 -13.91 -0.27 10.11
C GLN A 122 -12.58 -0.40 10.88
N PRO A 123 -12.17 0.64 11.64
CA PRO A 123 -10.96 0.61 12.46
C PRO A 123 -11.08 -0.34 13.67
#